data_AF-A0A3S1NR99-F1
#
_entry.id   AF-A0A3S1NR99-F1
#
_cell.length_a   1.000
_cell.length_b   1.000
_cell.length_c   1.000
_cell.angle_alpha   90.00
_cell.angle_beta   90.00
_cell.angle_gamma   90.00
#
_symmetry.space_group_name_H-M   'P 1'
#
loop_
_entity.id
_entity.type
_entity.pdbx_description
1 polymer ?
#
loop_
_entity_poly.entity_id
_entity_poly.type
_entity_poly.pdbx_seq_one_letter_code
_entity_poly.pdbx_strand_id
1 'polypeptide(L)' 'MAKVTSHLWFEKDARQAVEFYVATIPNSAIGRTTDVAADNPSGPAGSVKIIGFVLDDQNFIALEAGPLDPFNHS' A
#
# COMPACT_ATOMS: atom_id res chain seq x y z
N MET A 1 15.14 -7.50 -11.26
CA MET A 1 13.77 -7.44 -10.68
C MET A 1 13.47 -8.74 -9.96
N ALA A 2 13.08 -8.64 -8.68
CA ALA A 2 12.55 -9.80 -7.96
C ALA A 2 11.27 -10.29 -8.62
N LYS A 3 11.06 -11.62 -8.61
CA LYS A 3 9.82 -12.24 -9.13
C LYS A 3 8.62 -12.05 -8.19
N VAL A 4 8.88 -11.57 -6.97
CA VAL A 4 7.89 -11.40 -5.91
C VAL A 4 7.83 -9.93 -5.53
N THR A 5 6.62 -9.40 -5.43
CA THR A 5 6.33 -8.03 -4.99
C THR A 5 5.68 -8.08 -3.62
N SER A 6 6.35 -7.50 -2.62
CA SER A 6 5.79 -7.36 -1.28
C SER A 6 4.58 -6.42 -1.32
N HIS A 7 3.48 -6.86 -0.72
CA HIS A 7 2.26 -6.10 -0.55
C HIS A 7 2.07 -5.78 0.93
N LEU A 8 2.04 -4.49 1.26
CA LEU A 8 1.93 -3.97 2.62
C LEU A 8 0.50 -3.49 2.86
N TRP A 9 -0.16 -4.01 3.90
CA TRP A 9 -1.50 -3.58 4.30
C TRP A 9 -1.42 -2.46 5.33
N PHE A 10 -2.22 -1.42 5.13
CA PHE A 10 -2.39 -0.31 6.05
C PHE A 10 -3.89 -0.13 6.33
N GLU A 11 -4.25 0.02 7.59
CA GLU A 11 -5.61 0.44 7.97
C GLU A 11 -5.89 1.88 7.51
N LYS A 12 -4.87 2.74 7.62
CA LYS A 12 -4.90 4.17 7.27
C LYS A 12 -3.49 4.69 7.00
N ASP A 13 -3.41 5.89 6.44
CA ASP A 13 -2.17 6.66 6.26
C ASP A 13 -1.12 5.97 5.37
N ALA A 14 -1.54 5.08 4.47
CA ALA A 14 -0.63 4.34 3.58
C ALA A 14 0.22 5.28 2.72
N ARG A 15 -0.39 6.39 2.28
CA ARG A 15 0.28 7.43 1.50
C ARG A 15 1.44 8.08 2.29
N GLN A 16 1.20 8.45 3.54
CA GLN A 16 2.24 9.03 4.40
C GLN A 16 3.36 8.03 4.69
N ALA A 17 3.02 6.76 4.93
CA ALA A 17 4.02 5.71 5.11
C ALA A 17 4.91 5.54 3.87
N VAL A 18 4.31 5.48 2.68
CA VAL A 18 5.04 5.40 1.41
C VAL A 18 5.94 6.62 1.19
N GLU A 19 5.43 7.84 1.47
CA GLU A 19 6.22 9.07 1.39
C GLU A 19 7.43 9.04 2.34
N PHE A 20 7.25 8.55 3.56
CA PHE A 20 8.34 8.35 4.51
C PHE A 20 9.38 7.35 4.00
N TYR A 21 8.97 6.19 3.47
CA TYR A 21 9.90 5.19 2.95
C TYR A 21 10.71 5.72 1.78
N VAL A 22 10.05 6.37 0.82
CA VAL A 22 10.70 6.93 -0.37
C VAL A 22 11.65 8.07 -0.01
N ALA A 23 11.34 8.87 1.01
CA ALA A 23 12.24 9.93 1.49
C ALA A 23 13.46 9.36 2.26
N THR A 24 13.34 8.17 2.84
CA THR A 24 14.36 7.57 3.70
C THR A 24 15.35 6.71 2.91
N ILE A 25 14.87 5.98 1.90
CA ILE A 25 15.68 5.00 1.16
C ILE A 25 16.16 5.63 -0.16
N PRO A 26 17.46 5.61 -0.48
CA PRO A 26 17.97 6.09 -1.77
C PRO A 26 17.34 5.38 -2.97
N ASN A 27 17.41 6.00 -4.16
CA ASN A 27 16.90 5.44 -5.41
C ASN A 27 15.43 4.98 -5.34
N SER A 28 14.63 5.67 -4.53
CA SER A 28 13.23 5.35 -4.30
C SER A 28 12.32 6.33 -5.01
N ALA A 29 11.13 5.87 -5.39
CA ALA A 29 10.13 6.71 -6.02
C ALA A 29 8.72 6.19 -5.76
N ILE A 30 7.78 7.11 -5.67
CA ILE A 30 6.36 6.78 -5.68
C ILE A 30 5.91 6.58 -7.13
N GLY A 31 5.18 5.50 -7.37
CA GLY A 31 4.58 5.16 -8.66
C GLY A 31 3.09 5.47 -8.72
N ARG A 32 2.36 4.62 -9.45
CA ARG A 32 0.93 4.80 -9.69
C ARG A 32 0.12 4.61 -8.40
N THR A 33 -0.82 5.52 -8.16
CA THR A 33 -1.89 5.35 -7.17
C THR A 33 -3.20 5.07 -7.89
N THR A 34 -4.01 4.14 -7.38
CA THR A 34 -5.30 3.78 -7.96
C THR A 34 -6.25 3.39 -6.85
N ASP A 35 -7.50 3.85 -6.92
CA ASP A 35 -8.56 3.43 -6.01
C ASP A 35 -9.32 2.22 -6.60
N VAL A 36 -9.83 1.33 -5.74
CA VAL A 36 -10.65 0.20 -6.19
C VAL A 36 -12.04 0.71 -6.58
N ALA A 37 -12.37 0.62 -7.87
CA ALA A 37 -13.58 1.21 -8.45
C ALA A 37 -14.89 0.44 -8.17
N ALA A 38 -14.83 -0.68 -7.45
CA ALA A 38 -15.96 -1.52 -7.13
C ALA A 38 -16.12 -1.69 -5.62
N ASP A 39 -17.37 -1.86 -5.18
CA ASP A 39 -17.68 -2.26 -3.81
C ASP A 39 -16.99 -3.58 -3.47
N ASN A 40 -16.49 -3.70 -2.25
CA ASN A 40 -15.75 -4.86 -1.78
C ASN A 40 -15.91 -5.01 -0.25
N PRO A 41 -15.40 -6.09 0.37
CA PRO A 41 -15.55 -6.30 1.81
C PRO A 41 -14.96 -5.18 2.69
N SER A 42 -14.00 -4.40 2.18
CA SER A 42 -13.40 -3.27 2.87
C SER A 42 -14.17 -1.96 2.69
N GLY A 43 -15.26 -1.93 1.90
CA GLY A 43 -16.15 -0.79 1.76
C GLY A 43 -16.64 -0.51 0.33
N PRO A 44 -17.30 0.65 0.12
CA PRO A 44 -17.81 1.05 -1.18
C PRO A 44 -16.69 1.38 -2.18
N ALA A 45 -17.01 1.46 -3.47
CA ALA A 45 -16.10 1.93 -4.50
C ALA A 45 -15.34 3.21 -4.08
N GLY A 46 -14.01 3.18 -4.22
CA GLY A 46 -13.11 4.28 -3.81
C GLY A 46 -12.58 4.18 -2.38
N SER A 47 -13.06 3.23 -1.56
CA SER A 47 -12.62 3.10 -0.17
C SER A 47 -11.23 2.48 -0.01
N VAL A 48 -10.76 1.74 -1.01
CA VAL A 48 -9.47 1.04 -0.99
C VAL A 48 -8.50 1.72 -1.93
N LYS A 49 -7.31 2.07 -1.42
CA LYS A 49 -6.23 2.72 -2.20
C LYS A 49 -5.08 1.77 -2.42
N ILE A 50 -4.60 1.69 -3.66
CA ILE A 50 -3.43 0.90 -4.06
C ILE A 50 -2.36 1.88 -4.51
N ILE A 51 -1.19 1.83 -3.86
CA ILE A 51 -0.05 2.70 -4.15
C ILE A 51 1.14 1.81 -4.54
N GLY A 52 1.56 1.88 -5.81
CA GLY A 52 2.82 1.28 -6.23
C GLY A 52 3.98 2.20 -5.90
N PHE A 53 5.10 1.66 -5.44
CA PHE A 53 6.33 2.40 -5.16
C PHE A 53 7.57 1.51 -5.31
N VAL A 54 8.73 2.16 -5.44
CA VAL A 54 10.04 1.50 -5.57
C VAL A 54 10.91 1.96 -4.41
N LEU A 55 11.60 1.02 -3.78
CA LEU A 55 12.65 1.26 -2.80
C LEU A 55 13.94 0.58 -3.28
N ASP A 56 14.98 1.34 -3.59
CA ASP A 56 16.28 0.84 -4.06
C ASP A 56 16.16 -0.31 -5.09
N ASP A 57 15.55 -0.02 -6.24
CA ASP A 57 15.27 -0.96 -7.35
C ASP A 57 14.33 -2.16 -7.03
N GLN A 58 13.74 -2.21 -5.84
CA GLN A 58 12.74 -3.22 -5.46
C GLN A 58 11.32 -2.62 -5.53
N ASN A 59 10.42 -3.31 -6.23
CA ASN A 59 9.02 -2.93 -6.32
C ASN A 59 8.23 -3.36 -5.08
N PHE A 60 7.34 -2.49 -4.63
CA PHE A 60 6.39 -2.70 -3.55
C PHE A 60 5.00 -2.18 -3.93
N ILE A 61 3.99 -2.71 -3.26
CA ILE A 61 2.62 -2.20 -3.30
C ILE A 61 2.16 -1.95 -1.86
N ALA A 62 1.57 -0.79 -1.61
CA ALA A 62 0.83 -0.49 -0.40
C ALA A 62 -0.66 -0.52 -0.70
N LEU A 63 -1.42 -1.14 0.20
CA LEU A 63 -2.86 -1.24 0.17
C LEU A 63 -3.41 -0.55 1.41
N GLU A 64 -4.14 0.55 1.24
CA GLU A 64 -4.95 1.15 2.29
C GLU A 64 -6.36 0.58 2.17
N ALA A 65 -6.79 -0.15 3.19
CA ALA A 65 -8.11 -0.73 3.25
C ALA A 65 -8.54 -0.81 4.71
N GLY A 66 -9.85 -0.86 4.94
CA GLY A 66 -10.43 -0.94 6.28
C GLY A 66 -9.76 -2.02 7.17
N PRO A 67 -9.92 -1.90 8.49
CA PRO A 67 -9.21 -2.72 9.46
C PRO A 67 -9.32 -4.21 9.11
N LEU A 68 -8.17 -4.88 9.09
CA LEU A 68 -8.15 -6.34 9.15
C LEU A 68 -8.70 -6.77 10.51
N ASP A 69 -9.20 -8.00 10.57
CA ASP A 69 -9.34 -8.67 11.87
C ASP A 69 -8.02 -8.51 12.65
N PRO A 70 -8.09 -8.15 13.93
CA PRO A 70 -6.91 -8.05 14.76
C PRO A 70 -6.06 -9.31 14.58
N PHE A 71 -4.79 -9.15 14.21
CA PHE A 71 -3.88 -10.27 14.00
C PHE A 71 -3.88 -11.24 15.20
N ASN A 72 -4.12 -10.72 16.40
CA ASN A 72 -4.45 -11.50 17.58
C ASN A 72 -5.90 -11.22 18.01
N HIS A 73 -6.75 -12.24 17.98
CA HIS A 73 -7.98 -12.24 18.79
C HIS A 73 -7.56 -12.33 20.27
N SER A 74 -7.63 -11.23 21.00
CA SER A 74 -7.66 -11.26 22.46
C SER A 74 -9.06 -11.60 22.95
#